data_AF-A0A330M5A4-F1
#
_entry.id   AF-A0A330M5A4-F1
#
_cell.length_a   1.000
_cell.length_b   1.000
_cell.length_c   1.000
_cell.angle_alpha   90.00
_cell.angle_beta   90.00
_cell.angle_gamma   90.00
#
_symmetry.space_group_name_H-M   'P 1'
#
loop_
_entity.id
_entity.type
_entity.pdbx_description
1 polymer ?
#
loop_
_entity_poly.entity_id
_entity_poly.type
_entity_poly.pdbx_seq_one_letter_code
_entity_poly.pdbx_strand_id
1 'polypeptide(L)'
;MISLIILASTALPLSMVNQDQADGEGNNKLYINYQVEGRHNLNVTEAMITKMETYLYANKDKFHIDSVYSYYAPDRGQSTQILKQDTQVDMKELKKIIREGFPKFSIAKPQFGWGGGNNGLRVTLT
;
A
#
# COMPACT_ATOMS: atom_id res chain seq x y z
N MET A 1 32.48 -41.07 10.94
CA MET A 1 32.20 -40.24 9.74
C MET A 1 30.69 -40.10 9.57
N ILE A 2 30.06 -39.14 10.24
CA ILE A 2 28.67 -38.72 9.98
C ILE A 2 28.63 -37.21 10.29
N SER A 3 29.15 -36.39 9.37
CA SER A 3 29.20 -34.92 9.57
C SER A 3 28.98 -34.12 8.29
N LEU A 4 28.39 -34.70 7.23
CA LEU A 4 28.33 -34.01 5.94
C LEU A 4 26.97 -33.97 5.22
N ILE A 5 25.85 -34.24 5.90
CA ILE A 5 24.52 -34.29 5.23
C ILE A 5 23.56 -33.18 5.68
N ILE A 6 23.91 -32.34 6.66
CA ILE A 6 22.96 -31.34 7.20
C ILE A 6 22.99 -29.99 6.44
N LEU A 7 23.93 -29.80 5.51
CA LEU A 7 24.06 -28.54 4.74
C LEU A 7 23.22 -28.47 3.45
N ALA A 8 22.46 -29.52 3.12
CA ALA A 8 21.60 -29.50 1.92
C ALA A 8 20.19 -28.90 2.17
N SER A 9 19.80 -28.62 3.43
CA SER A 9 18.43 -28.18 3.76
C SER A 9 18.22 -26.66 3.76
N THR A 10 19.22 -25.84 3.42
CA THR A 10 19.06 -24.38 3.30
C THR A 10 18.97 -23.90 1.84
N ALA A 11 18.65 -24.77 0.89
CA ALA A 11 18.11 -24.34 -0.40
C ALA A 11 16.61 -24.05 -0.27
N LEU A 12 16.24 -23.17 0.68
CA LEU A 12 14.96 -22.50 0.58
C LEU A 12 15.08 -21.55 -0.62
N PRO A 13 14.21 -21.65 -1.64
CA PRO A 13 14.19 -20.66 -2.71
C PRO A 13 13.72 -19.33 -2.11
N LEU A 14 14.65 -18.54 -1.59
CA LEU A 14 14.43 -17.12 -1.27
C LEU A 14 14.00 -16.35 -2.54
N SER A 15 14.23 -16.93 -3.70
CA SER A 15 13.85 -16.42 -5.03
C SER A 15 12.35 -16.45 -5.34
N MET A 16 11.50 -17.01 -4.45
CA MET A 16 10.04 -16.98 -4.61
C MET A 16 9.36 -15.94 -3.71
N VAL A 17 10.11 -14.97 -3.16
CA VAL A 17 9.51 -13.71 -2.72
C VAL A 17 9.17 -12.95 -4.00
N ASN A 18 7.91 -13.11 -4.44
CA ASN A 18 7.35 -12.43 -5.60
C ASN A 18 7.79 -10.96 -5.62
N GLN A 19 8.58 -10.64 -6.63
CA GLN A 19 9.22 -9.33 -6.85
C GLN A 19 8.19 -8.20 -7.06
N ASP A 20 6.90 -8.54 -7.18
CA ASP A 20 5.76 -7.62 -7.23
C ASP A 20 5.49 -6.91 -5.87
N GLN A 21 6.13 -7.35 -4.78
CA GLN A 21 6.02 -6.72 -3.45
C GLN A 21 6.68 -5.33 -3.32
N ALA A 22 7.31 -4.82 -4.37
CA ALA A 22 8.04 -3.54 -4.34
C ALA A 22 7.14 -2.30 -4.19
N ASP A 23 5.86 -2.38 -4.58
CA ASP A 23 4.96 -1.22 -4.69
C ASP A 23 3.86 -1.16 -3.62
N GLY A 24 4.15 -1.67 -2.41
CA GLY A 24 3.19 -1.70 -1.30
C GLY A 24 2.12 -2.78 -1.43
N GLU A 25 2.39 -3.82 -2.21
CA GLU A 25 1.50 -4.97 -2.40
C GLU A 25 2.06 -6.17 -1.64
N GLY A 26 1.72 -6.28 -0.35
CA GLY A 26 2.03 -7.48 0.43
C GLY A 26 0.75 -8.23 0.76
N ASN A 27 0.60 -9.49 0.34
CA ASN A 27 -0.43 -10.43 0.79
C ASN A 27 -1.82 -9.78 1.00
N ASN A 28 -2.41 -9.26 -0.08
CA ASN A 28 -3.73 -8.61 -0.09
C ASN A 28 -3.81 -7.27 0.65
N LYS A 29 -2.70 -6.55 0.82
CA LYS A 29 -2.71 -5.20 1.40
C LYS A 29 -2.33 -4.16 0.37
N LEU A 30 -3.04 -3.04 0.41
CA LEU A 30 -2.77 -1.84 -0.37
C LEU A 30 -2.52 -0.66 0.57
N TYR A 31 -1.46 0.09 0.34
CA TYR A 31 -1.13 1.28 1.13
C TYR A 31 -1.36 2.54 0.31
N ILE A 32 -1.95 3.55 0.95
CA ILE A 32 -2.17 4.89 0.37
C ILE A 32 -1.61 5.92 1.34
N ASN A 33 -0.67 6.71 0.86
CA ASN A 33 -0.12 7.88 1.54
C ASN A 33 -0.77 9.13 0.95
N TYR A 34 -1.37 10.00 1.78
CA TYR A 34 -2.10 11.16 1.28
C TYR A 34 -1.26 12.43 1.07
N GLN A 35 0.07 12.35 1.23
CA GLN A 35 1.04 13.46 1.05
C GLN A 35 0.45 14.84 1.39
N VAL A 36 0.22 15.08 2.69
CA VAL A 36 -0.36 16.33 3.17
C VAL A 36 0.64 17.46 2.96
N GLU A 37 0.21 18.54 2.31
CA GLU A 37 1.06 19.68 2.00
C GLU A 37 1.22 20.57 3.24
N GLY A 38 2.37 20.44 3.91
CA GLY A 38 2.66 21.21 5.12
C GLY A 38 1.97 20.66 6.38
N ARG A 39 1.82 21.52 7.39
CA ARG A 39 1.14 21.17 8.65
C ARG A 39 -0.20 21.88 8.74
N HIS A 40 -1.25 21.13 9.06
CA HIS A 40 -2.59 21.64 9.30
C HIS A 40 -3.07 21.30 10.71
N ASN A 41 -4.18 21.94 11.13
CA ASN A 41 -4.87 21.53 12.36
C ASN A 41 -5.31 20.07 12.23
N LEU A 42 -5.21 19.31 13.33
CA LEU A 42 -5.58 17.89 13.36
C LEU A 42 -7.00 17.64 12.82
N ASN A 43 -7.96 18.50 13.16
CA ASN A 43 -9.35 18.39 12.71
C ASN A 43 -9.48 18.52 11.19
N VAL A 44 -8.61 19.31 10.54
CA VAL A 44 -8.60 19.47 9.09
C VAL A 44 -8.08 18.20 8.42
N THR A 45 -6.96 17.67 8.91
CA THR A 45 -6.42 16.42 8.37
C THR A 45 -7.34 15.24 8.64
N GLU A 46 -7.97 15.18 9.82
CA GLU A 46 -8.99 14.20 10.16
C GLU A 46 -10.15 14.25 9.17
N ALA A 47 -10.79 15.42 8.99
CA ALA A 47 -11.94 15.55 8.09
C ALA A 47 -11.61 15.17 6.64
N MET A 48 -10.39 15.44 6.20
CA MET A 48 -9.90 15.01 4.89
C MET A 48 -9.77 13.49 4.82
N ILE A 49 -9.15 12.86 5.81
CA ILE A 49 -8.94 11.40 5.86
C ILE A 49 -10.28 10.67 5.98
N THR A 50 -11.20 11.15 6.81
CA THR A 50 -12.56 10.61 6.93
C THR A 50 -13.29 10.62 5.60
N LYS A 51 -13.14 11.68 4.78
CA LYS A 51 -13.74 11.73 3.43
C LYS A 51 -13.13 10.70 2.49
N MET A 52 -11.81 10.52 2.53
CA MET A 52 -11.13 9.49 1.73
C MET A 52 -11.53 8.08 2.15
N GLU A 53 -11.59 7.82 3.45
CA GLU A 53 -12.03 6.56 4.04
C GLU A 53 -13.49 6.25 3.71
N THR A 54 -14.38 7.24 3.81
CA THR A 54 -15.79 7.11 3.45
C THR A 54 -15.94 6.70 1.98
N TYR A 55 -15.16 7.29 1.07
CA TYR A 55 -15.15 6.89 -0.34
C TYR A 55 -14.70 5.43 -0.54
N LEU A 56 -13.65 4.99 0.17
CA LEU A 56 -13.17 3.61 0.10
C LEU A 56 -14.24 2.62 0.59
N TYR A 57 -14.89 2.91 1.72
CA TYR A 57 -15.95 2.06 2.26
C TYR A 57 -17.22 2.03 1.40
N ALA A 58 -17.61 3.17 0.83
CA ALA A 58 -18.76 3.26 -0.07
C ALA A 58 -18.58 2.39 -1.34
N ASN A 59 -17.34 2.09 -1.71
CA ASN A 59 -16.99 1.29 -2.88
C ASN A 59 -16.33 -0.05 -2.49
N LYS A 60 -16.45 -0.49 -1.23
CA LYS A 60 -15.71 -1.65 -0.71
C LYS A 60 -15.88 -2.92 -1.55
N ASP A 61 -17.08 -3.19 -2.05
CA ASP A 61 -17.35 -4.39 -2.84
C ASP A 61 -16.77 -4.31 -4.24
N LYS A 62 -16.82 -3.11 -4.86
CA LYS A 62 -16.17 -2.84 -6.16
C LYS A 62 -14.64 -2.94 -6.07
N PHE A 63 -14.07 -2.56 -4.93
CA PHE A 63 -12.63 -2.57 -4.71
C PHE A 63 -12.13 -3.86 -4.06
N HIS A 64 -13.04 -4.81 -3.80
CA HIS A 64 -12.74 -6.06 -3.09
C HIS A 64 -12.04 -5.82 -1.76
N ILE A 65 -12.41 -4.75 -1.05
CA ILE A 65 -11.89 -4.40 0.26
C ILE A 65 -12.66 -5.20 1.32
N ASP A 66 -11.92 -5.82 2.21
CA ASP A 66 -12.40 -6.44 3.44
C ASP A 66 -12.45 -5.41 4.57
N SER A 67 -11.34 -4.70 4.81
CA SER A 67 -11.24 -3.67 5.84
C SER A 67 -10.34 -2.50 5.43
N VAL A 68 -10.63 -1.32 5.98
CA VAL A 68 -9.80 -0.10 5.83
C VAL A 68 -9.35 0.37 7.20
N TYR A 69 -8.05 0.63 7.33
CA TYR A 69 -7.46 1.24 8.51
C TYR A 69 -6.81 2.56 8.12
N SER A 70 -7.17 3.63 8.80
CA SER A 70 -6.65 4.97 8.53
C SER A 70 -5.93 5.55 9.73
N TYR A 71 -4.83 6.24 9.46
CA TYR A 71 -4.05 7.01 10.42
C TYR A 71 -3.91 8.43 9.93
N TYR A 72 -3.98 9.40 10.83
CA TYR A 72 -3.84 10.81 10.52
C TYR A 72 -3.05 11.55 11.60
N ALA A 73 -2.34 12.58 11.17
CA ALA A 73 -1.57 13.50 11.99
C ALA A 73 -1.55 14.89 11.31
N PRO A 74 -1.09 15.96 11.99
CA PRO A 74 -1.06 17.30 11.41
C PRO A 74 -0.32 17.43 10.07
N ASP A 75 0.67 16.57 9.81
CA ASP A 75 1.57 16.60 8.64
C ASP A 75 1.46 15.39 7.71
N ARG A 76 0.63 14.39 8.03
CA ARG A 76 0.51 13.18 7.22
C ARG A 76 -0.80 12.47 7.44
N GLY A 77 -1.18 11.69 6.44
CA GLY A 77 -2.23 10.70 6.57
C GLY A 77 -1.90 9.49 5.72
N GLN A 78 -2.37 8.33 6.19
CA GLN A 78 -2.19 7.06 5.53
C GLN A 78 -3.43 6.20 5.69
N SER A 79 -3.76 5.41 4.68
CA SER A 79 -4.73 4.33 4.79
C SER A 79 -4.14 3.02 4.29
N THR A 80 -4.44 1.94 5.01
CA THR A 80 -4.17 0.57 4.60
C THR A 80 -5.49 -0.12 4.30
N GLN A 81 -5.64 -0.66 3.10
CA GLN A 81 -6.78 -1.48 2.71
C GLN A 81 -6.35 -2.93 2.73
N ILE A 82 -7.12 -3.78 3.40
CA ILE A 82 -7.01 -5.23 3.31
C ILE A 82 -8.03 -5.69 2.29
N LEU A 83 -7.59 -6.41 1.27
CA LEU A 83 -8.42 -6.95 0.20
C LEU A 83 -8.91 -8.35 0.57
N LYS A 84 -10.09 -8.73 0.07
CA LYS A 84 -10.66 -10.06 0.21
C LYS A 84 -9.69 -11.11 -0.36
N GLN A 85 -9.62 -12.28 0.28
CA GLN A 85 -8.80 -13.40 -0.18
C GLN A 85 -9.31 -13.93 -1.54
N ASP A 86 -8.42 -14.57 -2.30
CA ASP A 86 -8.73 -15.25 -3.57
C ASP A 86 -9.40 -14.42 -4.66
N THR A 87 -9.24 -13.09 -4.59
CA THR A 87 -9.79 -12.23 -5.62
C THR A 87 -8.74 -11.98 -6.71
N GLN A 88 -9.00 -12.48 -7.93
CA GLN A 88 -8.23 -12.10 -9.11
C GLN A 88 -8.63 -10.69 -9.52
N VAL A 89 -7.92 -9.68 -9.00
CA VAL A 89 -8.08 -8.28 -9.38
C VAL A 89 -6.80 -7.78 -10.02
N ASP A 90 -6.92 -7.10 -11.15
CA ASP A 90 -5.80 -6.34 -11.71
C ASP A 90 -5.50 -5.16 -10.77
N MET A 91 -4.38 -5.26 -10.02
CA MET A 91 -3.96 -4.23 -9.07
C MET A 91 -3.70 -2.87 -9.74
N LYS A 92 -3.22 -2.87 -10.98
CA LYS A 92 -2.95 -1.64 -11.72
C LYS A 92 -4.25 -0.94 -12.07
N GLU A 93 -5.24 -1.69 -12.53
CA GLU A 93 -6.58 -1.17 -12.82
C GLU A 93 -7.29 -0.71 -11.54
N LEU A 94 -7.23 -1.51 -10.47
CA LEU A 94 -7.81 -1.16 -9.17
C LEU A 94 -7.24 0.15 -8.63
N LYS A 95 -5.90 0.28 -8.57
CA LYS A 95 -5.22 1.52 -8.16
C LYS A 95 -5.65 2.72 -9.03
N LYS A 96 -5.85 2.51 -10.33
CA LYS A 96 -6.31 3.57 -11.25
C LYS A 96 -7.72 4.02 -10.90
N ILE A 97 -8.67 3.09 -10.81
CA ILE A 97 -10.08 3.39 -10.51
C ILE A 97 -10.21 4.08 -9.14
N ILE A 98 -9.50 3.58 -8.12
CA ILE A 98 -9.52 4.21 -6.79
C ILE A 98 -9.00 5.64 -6.88
N ARG A 99 -7.87 5.88 -7.56
CA ARG A 99 -7.28 7.22 -7.73
C ARG A 99 -8.20 8.19 -8.44
N GLU A 100 -8.87 7.74 -9.50
CA GLU A 100 -9.75 8.60 -10.32
C GLU A 100 -11.02 9.03 -9.58
N GLY A 101 -11.55 8.18 -8.70
CA GLY A 101 -12.76 8.50 -7.93
C GLY A 101 -12.50 9.16 -6.57
N PHE A 102 -11.24 9.28 -6.12
CA PHE A 102 -10.95 9.93 -4.84
C PHE A 102 -11.44 11.39 -4.81
N PRO A 103 -12.02 11.85 -3.69
CA PRO A 103 -12.28 13.27 -3.48
C PRO A 103 -11.00 14.09 -3.63
N LYS A 104 -11.07 15.20 -4.36
CA LYS A 104 -9.91 16.06 -4.61
C LYS A 104 -9.75 17.07 -3.47
N PHE A 105 -8.53 17.19 -2.96
CA PHE A 105 -8.16 18.19 -1.97
C PHE A 105 -6.95 18.98 -2.47
N SER A 106 -6.95 20.29 -2.23
CA SER A 106 -5.78 21.13 -2.57
C SER A 106 -4.58 20.83 -1.66
N ILE A 107 -4.82 20.32 -0.46
CA ILE A 107 -3.81 20.11 0.59
C ILE A 107 -3.26 18.69 0.67
N ALA A 108 -3.65 17.79 -0.24
CA ALA A 108 -3.25 16.38 -0.18
C ALA A 108 -3.30 15.69 -1.54
N LYS A 109 -2.31 14.83 -1.77
CA LYS A 109 -2.18 14.03 -2.98
C LYS A 109 -2.08 12.54 -2.61
N PRO A 110 -3.12 11.72 -2.89
CA PRO A 110 -3.06 10.29 -2.63
C PRO A 110 -2.05 9.60 -3.54
N GLN A 111 -1.12 8.87 -2.94
CA GLN A 111 -0.10 8.07 -3.60
C GLN A 111 -0.13 6.63 -3.06
N PHE A 112 -0.15 5.65 -3.96
CA PHE A 112 -0.05 4.24 -3.55
C PHE A 112 1.39 3.87 -3.20
N GLY A 113 1.54 2.98 -2.21
CA GLY A 113 2.83 2.45 -1.76
C GLY A 113 3.64 3.46 -0.92
N TRP A 114 4.75 2.98 -0.38
CA TRP A 114 5.68 3.73 0.46
C TRP A 114 6.63 4.57 -0.38
N GLY A 115 6.13 5.56 -1.14
CA GLY A 115 7.03 6.58 -1.71
C GLY A 115 8.15 6.02 -2.59
N GLY A 116 7.85 5.13 -3.54
CA GLY A 116 8.85 4.41 -4.35
C GLY A 116 8.48 4.26 -5.81
N GLY A 117 7.85 5.27 -6.42
CA GLY A 117 7.60 5.29 -7.85
C GLY A 117 8.89 5.51 -8.65
N ASN A 118 9.87 4.62 -8.54
CA ASN A 118 10.89 4.45 -9.56
C ASN A 118 11.61 3.11 -9.39
N ASN A 119 11.89 2.45 -10.51
CA ASN A 119 12.82 1.33 -10.65
C ASN A 119 14.21 1.67 -10.04
N GLY A 120 14.36 1.56 -8.73
CA GLY A 120 15.59 1.82 -8.00
C GLY A 120 16.32 0.53 -7.70
N LEU A 121 16.86 -0.14 -8.73
CA LEU A 121 17.95 -1.08 -8.53
C LEU A 121 19.12 -0.33 -7.89
N ARG A 122 19.23 -0.35 -6.56
CA ARG A 122 20.39 0.19 -5.85
C ARG A 122 21.50 -0.86 -5.90
N VAL A 123 22.22 -0.90 -7.01
CA VAL A 123 23.49 -1.64 -7.09
C VAL A 123 24.46 -0.96 -6.14
N THR A 124 24.72 -1.59 -5.00
CA THR A 124 25.81 -1.18 -4.13
C THR A 124 27.05 -1.94 -4.60
N LEU A 125 28.03 -1.20 -5.13
CA LEU A 125 29.36 -1.74 -5.36
C LEU A 125 30.10 -1.71 -4.02
N THR A 126 30.37 -2.89 -3.47
CA THR A 126 31.43 -3.12 -2.48
C THR A 126 32.61 -3.75 -3.17
#